data_AF-A0A524J9N2-F1
#
_entry.id   AF-A0A524J9N2-F1
#
_cell.length_a   1.000
_cell.length_b   1.000
_cell.length_c   1.000
_cell.angle_alpha   90.00
_cell.angle_beta   90.00
_cell.angle_gamma   90.00
#
_symmetry.space_group_name_H-M   'P 1'
#
loop_
_entity.id
_entity.type
_entity.pdbx_description
1 polymer ?
#
loop_
_entity_poly.entity_id
_entity_poly.type
_entity_poly.pdbx_seq_one_letter_code
_entity_poly.pdbx_strand_id
1 'polypeptide(L)' 'MNICIIVYSLSGHTRSVAVKLQEKLLAAGHTVTLETVETIGPAKRRTENAELKSKPVIAAY' A
#
# COMPACT_ATOMS: atom_id res chain seq x y z
N MET A 1 -7.38 0.49 16.96
CA MET A 1 -6.65 1.58 16.27
C MET A 1 -7.06 1.57 14.82
N ASN A 2 -7.08 2.73 14.17
CA ASN A 2 -7.28 2.86 12.74
C ASN A 2 -5.90 2.89 12.08
N ILE A 3 -5.67 2.05 11.07
CA ILE A 3 -4.37 1.86 10.43
C ILE A 3 -4.59 1.87 8.91
N CYS A 4 -3.81 2.67 8.19
CA CYS A 4 -3.78 2.63 6.73
C CYS A 4 -2.43 2.13 6.23
N ILE A 5 -2.45 1.15 5.32
CA ILE A 5 -1.28 0.59 4.66
C ILE A 5 -1.34 1.03 3.19
N ILE A 6 -0.47 1.96 2.82
CA ILE A 6 -0.31 2.39 1.42
C ILE A 6 0.89 1.66 0.83
N VAL A 7 0.67 0.87 -0.22
CA VAL A 7 1.71 0.03 -0.81
C VAL A 7 1.82 0.24 -2.32
N TYR A 8 3.05 0.35 -2.79
CA TYR A 8 3.41 0.16 -4.18
C TYR A 8 4.12 -1.19 -4.33
N SER A 9 3.80 -1.96 -5.37
CA SER A 9 4.49 -3.23 -5.64
C SER A 9 4.65 -3.48 -7.13
N LEU A 10 5.90 -3.54 -7.59
CA LEU A 10 6.21 -3.82 -8.99
C LEU A 10 5.85 -5.26 -9.40
N SER A 11 6.14 -6.24 -8.55
CA SER A 11 5.96 -7.67 -8.84
C SER A 11 4.90 -8.36 -7.96
N GLY A 12 4.15 -7.59 -7.18
CA GLY A 12 3.09 -8.10 -6.29
C GLY A 12 3.57 -8.76 -4.99
N HIS A 13 4.87 -9.04 -4.82
CA HIS A 13 5.39 -9.65 -3.59
C HIS A 13 5.13 -8.77 -2.35
N THR A 14 5.42 -7.47 -2.46
CA THR A 14 5.15 -6.50 -1.37
C THR A 14 3.67 -6.43 -1.05
N ARG A 15 2.80 -6.48 -2.08
CA ARG A 15 1.34 -6.51 -1.88
C ARG A 15 0.89 -7.76 -1.14
N SER A 16 1.45 -8.93 -1.46
CA SER A 16 1.11 -10.18 -0.76
C SER A 16 1.46 -10.12 0.73
N VAL A 17 2.61 -9.56 1.09
CA VAL A 17 2.99 -9.37 2.50
C VAL A 17 2.08 -8.34 3.18
N ALA A 18 1.74 -7.24 2.50
CA ALA A 18 0.84 -6.22 3.02
C ALA A 18 -0.56 -6.78 3.33
N VAL A 19 -1.09 -7.66 2.48
CA VAL A 19 -2.37 -8.35 2.72
C VAL A 19 -2.30 -9.23 3.97
N LYS A 20 -1.25 -10.06 4.10
CA LYS A 20 -1.07 -10.89 5.30
C LYS A 20 -0.93 -10.06 6.58
N LEU A 21 -0.31 -8.89 6.48
CA LEU A 21 -0.18 -7.96 7.60
C LEU A 21 -1.54 -7.35 7.97
N GLN A 22 -2.33 -6.93 6.97
CA GLN A 22 -3.69 -6.44 7.17
C GLN A 22 -4.55 -7.48 7.91
N GLU A 23 -4.54 -8.74 7.46
CA GLU A 23 -5.29 -9.84 8.08
C GLU A 23 -4.92 -10.02 9.56
N LYS A 24 -3.62 -10.00 9.89
CA LYS A 24 -3.16 -10.15 11.27
C LYS A 24 -3.57 -8.98 12.17
N LEU A 25 -3.50 -7.76 11.65
CA LEU A 25 -3.89 -6.56 12.40
C LEU A 25 -5.41 -6.48 12.59
N LEU A 26 -6.20 -6.89 11.57
CA LEU A 26 -7.66 -7.05 11.70
C LEU A 26 -8.00 -8.09 12.77
N ALA A 27 -7.30 -9.23 12.78
CA ALA A 27 -7.49 -10.29 13.78
C ALA A 27 -7.13 -9.83 15.22
N ALA A 28 -6.22 -8.85 15.35
CA ALA A 28 -5.89 -8.22 16.63
C ALA A 28 -6.92 -7.15 17.07
N GLY A 29 -8.02 -6.95 16.33
CA GLY A 29 -9.08 -5.99 16.65
C GLY A 29 -8.78 -4.56 16.21
N HIS A 30 -7.89 -4.37 15.24
CA HIS A 30 -7.66 -3.06 14.62
C HIS A 30 -8.54 -2.89 13.38
N THR A 31 -8.82 -1.64 13.01
CA THR A 31 -9.47 -1.29 11.75
C THR A 31 -8.37 -0.96 10.75
N VAL A 32 -8.26 -1.74 9.68
CA VAL A 32 -7.12 -1.64 8.76
C VAL A 32 -7.57 -1.51 7.31
N THR A 33 -7.13 -0.44 6.65
CA THR A 33 -7.35 -0.20 5.22
C THR A 33 -6.05 -0.43 4.47
N LEU A 34 -6.12 -1.15 3.34
CA LEU A 34 -4.98 -1.37 2.46
C LEU A 34 -5.25 -0.70 1.11
N GLU A 35 -4.42 0.27 0.76
CA GLU A 35 -4.48 0.98 -0.50
C GLU A 35 -3.24 0.68 -1.35
N THR A 36 -3.47 0.40 -2.63
CA THR A 36 -2.39 0.18 -3.59
C THR A 36 -2.25 1.40 -4.48
N VAL A 37 -1.05 1.98 -4.55
CA VAL A 37 -0.75 3.08 -5.46
C VAL A 37 -0.04 2.56 -6.71
N GLU A 38 -0.30 3.20 -7.83
CA GLU A 38 0.30 2.88 -9.13
C GLU A 38 1.14 4.05 -9.62
N THR A 39 2.13 3.76 -10.47
CA THR A 39 3.01 4.78 -11.05
C THR A 39 2.48 5.28 -12.39
N ILE A 40 2.81 6.52 -12.74
CA ILE A 40 2.55 7.10 -14.06
C ILE A 40 3.59 6.52 -15.03
N GLY A 41 3.13 5.69 -15.96
CA GLY A 41 3.98 5.05 -16.96
C GLY A 41 4.62 3.73 -16.51
N PRO A 42 5.51 3.14 -17.33
CA PRO A 42 6.13 1.86 -17.02
C PRO A 42 7.05 2.01 -15.82
N ALA A 43 6.74 1.29 -14.76
CA ALA A 43 7.57 1.25 -13.58
C ALA A 43 8.98 0.73 -13.90
N LYS A 44 9.99 1.56 -13.65
CA LYS A 44 11.39 1.22 -13.87
C LYS A 44 12.04 0.71 -12.59
N ARG A 45 12.82 -0.36 -12.71
CA ARG A 45 13.68 -0.83 -11.61
C ARG A 45 14.81 0.17 -11.42
N ARG A 46 15.24 0.38 -10.18
CA ARG A 46 16.35 1.29 -9.79
C ARG A 46 16.09 2.79 -10.00
N THR A 47 14.83 3.19 -10.13
CA THR A 47 14.47 4.61 -10.07
C THR A 47 13.97 4.92 -8.65
N GLU A 48 14.63 5.85 -7.99
CA GLU A 48 14.28 6.28 -6.62
C GLU A 48 12.98 7.10 -6.60
N ASN A 49 12.73 7.85 -7.67
CA ASN A 49 11.53 8.66 -7.83
C ASN A 49 10.60 8.05 -8.89
N ALA A 50 9.37 7.75 -8.48
CA ALA A 50 8.31 7.38 -9.40
C ALA A 50 7.08 8.23 -9.10
N GLU A 51 6.60 8.94 -10.13
CA GLU A 51 5.39 9.74 -9.99
C GLU A 51 4.19 8.80 -9.85
N LEU A 52 3.34 9.06 -8.85
CA LEU A 52 2.17 8.23 -8.56
C LEU A 52 0.94 8.76 -9.32
N LYS A 53 0.12 7.86 -9.86
CA LYS A 53 -1.14 8.21 -10.54
C LYS A 53 -2.12 8.93 -9.62
N SER A 54 -2.10 8.58 -8.34
CA SER A 54 -2.99 9.12 -7.34
C SER A 54 -2.26 9.24 -6.00
N LYS A 55 -2.68 10.23 -5.21
CA LYS A 55 -2.28 10.38 -3.82
C LYS A 55 -3.44 9.90 -2.94
N PRO A 56 -3.28 8.82 -2.18
CA PRO A 56 -4.33 8.34 -1.28
C PRO A 56 -4.58 9.35 -0.15
N VAL A 57 -5.82 9.48 0.28
CA VAL A 57 -6.25 10.46 1.27
C VAL A 57 -5.99 9.91 2.68
N ILE A 58 -5.07 10.50 3.43
CA ILE A 58 -4.65 9.97 4.75
C ILE A 58 -5.45 10.47 5.97
N ALA A 59 -6.43 11.37 5.77
CA ALA A 59 -7.08 12.10 6.85
C ALA A 59 -8.04 11.27 7.73
N ALA A 60 -8.40 10.05 7.31
CA ALA A 60 -9.46 9.24 7.93
C ALA A 60 -8.95 8.13 8.87
N TYR A 61 -7.64 8.03 9.09
CA TYR A 61 -7.01 6.89 9.76
C TYR A 61 -6.22 7.31 10.99
#